data_AF-A0AAV1KJS4-F1
#
_entry.id   AF-A0AAV1KJS4-F1
#
_cell.length_a   1.000
_cell.length_b   1.000
_cell.length_c   1.000
_cell.angle_alpha   90.00
_cell.angle_beta   90.00
_cell.angle_gamma   90.00
#
_symmetry.space_group_name_H-M   'P 1'
#
loop_
_entity.id
_entity.type
_entity.pdbx_description
1 polymer ?
#
loop_
_entity_poly.entity_id
_entity_poly.type
_entity_poly.pdbx_seq_one_letter_code
_entity_poly.pdbx_strand_id
1 'polypeptide(L)'
;MKFLLKVTRKLCDITSNKVTSFIKSISKVYDPLGYLCLLSVRAKLLFLRTWSEKAADLDTRLTENITHEGIKLKCDFQNKITRYLGDKNHFVFHGFCDASEKAYASAIYAVTENHKDEFITTL
;
A
#
# COMPACT_ATOMS: atom_id res chain seq x y z
N MET A 1 0.41 3.42 -20.19
CA MET A 1 0.08 2.80 -18.88
C MET A 1 -0.47 3.86 -17.91
N LYS A 2 -1.78 4.13 -17.93
CA LYS A 2 -2.47 5.21 -17.17
C LYS A 2 -3.24 4.69 -15.93
N PHE A 3 -2.87 3.53 -15.37
CA PHE A 3 -3.58 2.96 -14.22
C PHE A 3 -3.23 3.64 -12.88
N LEU A 4 -1.98 4.08 -12.71
CA LEU A 4 -1.52 4.74 -11.47
C LEU A 4 -2.21 6.11 -11.23
N LEU A 5 -2.62 6.81 -12.29
CA LEU A 5 -3.14 8.18 -12.19
C LEU A 5 -4.56 8.26 -11.59
N LYS A 6 -5.34 7.17 -11.65
CA LYS A 6 -6.71 7.15 -11.09
C LYS A 6 -6.72 6.88 -9.58
N VAL A 7 -5.70 6.20 -9.04
CA VAL A 7 -5.59 5.92 -7.60
C VAL A 7 -5.20 7.19 -6.84
N THR A 8 -4.23 7.94 -7.36
CA THR A 8 -3.67 9.15 -6.71
C THR A 8 -4.67 10.30 -6.54
N ARG A 9 -5.62 10.48 -7.47
CA ARG A 9 -6.63 11.57 -7.36
C ARG A 9 -7.72 11.31 -6.30
N LYS A 10 -7.99 10.06 -5.92
CA LYS A 10 -9.05 9.71 -4.94
C LYS A 10 -8.57 9.65 -3.49
N LEU A 11 -7.25 9.72 -3.25
CA LEU A 11 -6.64 9.66 -1.91
C LEU A 11 -6.58 11.03 -1.21
N CYS A 12 -7.01 12.12 -1.87
CA CYS A 12 -6.99 13.46 -1.28
C CYS A 12 -7.82 13.51 0.02
N ASP A 13 -8.93 12.77 0.05
CA ASP A 13 -9.94 12.79 1.11
C ASP A 13 -9.54 12.03 2.40
N ILE A 14 -8.42 11.28 2.40
CA ILE A 14 -7.93 10.55 3.59
C ILE A 14 -7.54 11.50 4.74
N THR A 15 -7.29 12.78 4.44
CA THR A 15 -6.96 13.80 5.47
C THR A 15 -8.20 14.36 6.18
N SER A 16 -9.40 13.81 5.95
CA SER A 16 -10.60 14.27 6.64
C SER A 16 -10.55 13.93 8.12
N ASN A 17 -10.75 14.94 8.99
CA ASN A 17 -10.74 14.75 10.43
C ASN A 17 -11.97 13.99 10.97
N LYS A 18 -12.96 13.66 10.14
CA LYS A 18 -14.20 12.97 10.53
C LYS A 18 -14.13 11.48 10.18
N VAL A 19 -14.49 10.62 11.14
CA VAL A 19 -14.42 9.15 10.99
C VAL A 19 -15.16 8.66 9.74
N THR A 20 -16.42 9.04 9.54
CA THR A 20 -17.21 8.64 8.36
C THR A 20 -16.51 8.97 7.04
N SER A 21 -15.94 10.16 6.93
CA SER A 21 -15.31 10.64 5.71
C SER A 21 -14.00 9.88 5.43
N PHE A 22 -13.22 9.62 6.48
CA PHE A 22 -12.01 8.82 6.40
C PHE A 22 -12.30 7.38 5.96
N ILE A 23 -13.27 6.73 6.59
CA ILE A 23 -13.68 5.36 6.25
C ILE A 23 -14.16 5.29 4.80
N LYS A 24 -15.03 6.22 4.37
CA LYS A 24 -15.46 6.31 2.97
C LYS A 24 -14.29 6.50 2.00
N SER A 25 -13.28 7.25 2.40
CA SER A 25 -12.12 7.55 1.56
C SER A 25 -11.18 6.35 1.44
N ILE A 26 -10.88 5.68 2.55
CA ILE A 26 -10.01 4.50 2.56
C ILE A 26 -10.67 3.30 1.87
N SER A 27 -12.00 3.16 1.93
CA SER A 27 -12.74 2.13 1.17
C SER A 27 -12.65 2.29 -0.34
N LYS A 28 -12.27 3.47 -0.86
CA LYS A 28 -12.02 3.67 -2.30
C LYS A 28 -10.72 3.02 -2.76
N VAL A 29 -9.83 2.64 -1.83
CA VAL A 29 -8.58 1.94 -2.13
C VAL A 29 -8.90 0.50 -2.49
N TYR A 30 -8.99 0.24 -3.79
CA TYR A 30 -9.26 -1.08 -4.34
C TYR A 30 -8.22 -1.41 -5.41
N ASP A 31 -7.55 -2.55 -5.24
CA ASP A 31 -6.49 -3.03 -6.12
C ASP A 31 -6.80 -4.47 -6.55
N PRO A 32 -7.57 -4.66 -7.63
CA PRO A 32 -8.01 -5.98 -8.07
C PRO A 32 -6.87 -6.87 -8.57
N LEU A 33 -5.74 -6.27 -8.96
CA LEU A 33 -4.59 -6.99 -9.54
C LEU A 33 -3.45 -7.19 -8.53
N GLY A 34 -3.56 -6.64 -7.31
CA GLY A 34 -2.55 -6.80 -6.27
C GLY A 34 -1.24 -6.03 -6.52
N TYR A 35 -1.18 -5.11 -7.49
CA TYR A 35 0.04 -4.35 -7.79
C TYR A 35 0.49 -3.42 -6.66
N LEU A 36 -0.44 -3.03 -5.79
CA LEU A 36 -0.25 -2.22 -4.61
C LEU A 36 -0.64 -3.05 -3.37
N CYS A 37 -0.46 -4.38 -3.41
CA CYS A 37 -0.91 -5.30 -2.36
C CYS A 37 -0.45 -4.84 -0.96
N LEU A 38 0.84 -4.54 -0.78
CA LEU A 38 1.40 -4.09 0.50
C LEU A 38 0.73 -2.79 1.02
N LEU A 39 0.43 -1.85 0.12
CA LEU A 39 -0.26 -0.61 0.49
C LEU A 39 -1.75 -0.83 0.75
N SER A 40 -2.38 -1.71 -0.02
CA SER A 40 -3.80 -2.05 0.09
C SER A 40 -4.09 -2.82 1.39
N VAL A 41 -3.18 -3.70 1.81
CA VAL A 41 -3.25 -4.37 3.12
C VAL A 41 -3.19 -3.34 4.25
N ARG A 42 -2.25 -2.39 4.21
CA ARG A 42 -2.19 -1.30 5.19
C ARG A 42 -3.45 -0.45 5.22
N ALA A 43 -4.03 -0.14 4.06
CA ALA A 43 -5.30 0.57 3.97
C ALA A 43 -6.45 -0.19 4.65
N LYS A 44 -6.54 -1.50 4.42
CA LYS A 44 -7.55 -2.37 5.04
C LYS A 44 -7.37 -2.49 6.55
N LEU A 45 -6.14 -2.61 7.03
CA LEU A 45 -5.85 -2.62 8.47
C LEU A 45 -6.28 -1.32 9.14
N LEU A 46 -5.99 -0.18 8.52
CA LEU A 46 -6.44 1.12 9.01
C LEU A 46 -7.97 1.23 9.02
N PHE A 47 -8.65 0.80 7.96
CA PHE A 47 -10.11 0.74 7.93
C PHE A 47 -10.67 -0.07 9.10
N LEU A 48 -10.14 -1.28 9.31
CA LEU A 48 -10.60 -2.19 10.35
C LEU A 48 -10.36 -1.62 11.76
N ARG A 49 -9.20 -0.99 12.00
CA ARG A 49 -8.90 -0.34 13.28
C ARG A 49 -9.82 0.84 13.54
N THR A 50 -9.96 1.75 12.57
CA THR A 50 -10.87 2.90 12.71
C THR A 50 -12.30 2.46 12.93
N TRP A 51 -12.75 1.43 12.22
CA TRP A 51 -14.07 0.83 12.44
C TRP A 51 -14.17 0.28 13.87
N SER A 52 -13.23 -0.56 14.31
CA SER A 52 -13.28 -1.15 15.66
C SER A 52 -13.23 -0.12 16.79
N GLU A 53 -12.45 0.95 16.65
CA GLU A 53 -12.28 1.97 17.69
C GLU A 53 -13.43 3.00 17.73
N LYS A 54 -14.08 3.25 16.60
CA LYS A 54 -15.06 4.36 16.44
C LYS A 54 -16.40 3.94 15.83
N ALA A 55 -16.71 2.64 15.75
CA ALA A 55 -17.94 2.12 15.12
C ALA A 55 -19.21 2.77 15.69
N ALA A 56 -19.22 3.04 17.00
CA ALA A 56 -20.37 3.58 17.71
C ALA A 56 -20.57 5.09 17.49
N ASP A 57 -19.55 5.83 17.05
CA ASP A 57 -19.59 7.30 17.02
C ASP A 57 -18.92 7.88 15.76
N LEU A 58 -19.51 7.55 14.61
CA LEU A 58 -19.00 7.82 13.26
C LEU A 58 -18.96 9.32 12.89
N ASP A 59 -19.60 10.17 13.70
CA ASP A 59 -19.61 11.62 13.51
C ASP A 59 -18.48 12.35 14.26
N THR A 60 -17.71 11.63 15.08
CA THR A 60 -16.60 12.20 15.86
C THR A 60 -15.33 12.44 15.04
N ARG A 61 -14.40 13.17 15.66
CA ARG A 61 -13.06 13.37 15.13
C ARG A 61 -12.22 12.09 15.26
N LEU A 62 -11.38 11.84 14.27
CA LEU A 62 -10.37 10.79 14.31
C LEU A 62 -9.35 11.06 15.41
N THR A 63 -8.86 9.98 16.01
CA THR A 63 -7.69 10.02 16.88
C THR A 63 -6.47 10.48 16.08
N GLU A 64 -5.56 11.23 16.72
CA GLU A 64 -4.35 11.75 16.07
C GLU A 64 -3.50 10.63 15.46
N ASN A 65 -3.41 9.48 16.13
CA ASN A 65 -2.64 8.32 15.66
C ASN A 65 -3.15 7.79 14.30
N ILE A 66 -4.47 7.58 14.15
CA ILE A 66 -5.08 7.11 12.90
C ILE A 66 -4.89 8.14 11.79
N THR A 67 -5.03 9.43 12.13
CA THR A 67 -4.82 10.52 11.19
C THR A 67 -3.39 10.53 10.66
N HIS A 68 -2.40 10.37 11.55
CA HIS A 68 -0.99 10.31 11.18
C HIS A 68 -0.67 9.10 10.29
N GLU A 69 -1.13 7.91 10.65
CA GLU A 69 -0.94 6.71 9.82
C GLU A 69 -1.62 6.84 8.44
N GLY A 70 -2.80 7.46 8.38
CA GLY A 70 -3.50 7.75 7.12
C GLY A 70 -2.74 8.70 6.21
N ILE A 71 -2.11 9.74 6.77
CA ILE A 71 -1.25 10.67 6.02
C ILE A 71 -0.02 9.93 5.47
N LYS A 72 0.64 9.12 6.29
CA LYS A 72 1.80 8.32 5.85
C LYS A 72 1.43 7.39 4.69
N LEU A 73 0.31 6.68 4.82
CA LEU A 73 -0.20 5.81 3.76
C LEU A 73 -0.48 6.58 2.46
N LYS A 74 -1.07 7.78 2.55
CA LYS A 74 -1.32 8.65 1.40
C LYS A 74 -0.01 9.04 0.68
N CYS A 75 1.04 9.38 1.42
CA CYS A 75 2.35 9.66 0.85
C CYS A 75 2.93 8.42 0.15
N ASP A 76 2.82 7.24 0.77
CA ASP A 76 3.33 5.99 0.20
C ASP A 76 2.66 5.65 -1.15
N PHE A 77 1.36 5.94 -1.31
CA PHE A 77 0.64 5.77 -2.57
C PHE A 77 1.06 6.75 -3.68
N GLN A 78 1.69 7.86 -3.34
CA GLN A 78 2.17 8.84 -4.34
C GLN A 78 3.54 8.46 -4.91
N ASN A 79 4.24 7.52 -4.29
CA ASN A 79 5.52 7.04 -4.78
C ASN A 79 5.33 6.31 -6.12
N LYS A 80 6.15 6.70 -7.11
CA LYS A 80 6.17 6.01 -8.41
C LYS A 80 6.87 4.66 -8.22
N ILE A 81 6.18 3.60 -8.62
CA ILE A 81 6.76 2.26 -8.69
C ILE A 81 7.25 2.06 -10.13
N THR A 82 8.56 1.87 -10.29
CA THR A 82 9.15 1.44 -11.56
C THR A 82 8.65 0.03 -11.84
N ARG A 83 8.04 -0.20 -13.01
CA ARG A 83 7.45 -1.51 -13.37
C ARG A 83 8.18 -2.21 -14.50
N TYR A 84 9.26 -1.62 -14.97
CA TYR A 84 10.07 -2.16 -16.05
C TYR A 84 11.33 -2.76 -15.46
N LEU A 85 11.48 -4.08 -15.59
CA LEU A 85 12.60 -4.84 -15.05
C LEU A 85 13.82 -4.86 -15.99
N GLY A 86 13.75 -4.17 -17.13
CA GLY A 86 14.78 -4.24 -18.17
C GLY A 86 14.57 -5.41 -19.12
N ASP A 87 15.38 -5.41 -20.19
CA ASP A 87 15.53 -6.56 -21.08
C ASP A 87 16.80 -7.31 -20.66
N LYS A 88 16.61 -8.40 -19.92
CA LYS A 88 17.68 -9.20 -19.33
C LYS A 88 17.42 -10.66 -19.66
N ASN A 89 18.47 -11.38 -20.03
CA ASN A 89 18.35 -12.78 -20.46
C ASN A 89 18.11 -13.76 -19.31
N HIS A 90 18.38 -13.36 -18.07
CA HIS A 90 18.26 -14.23 -16.90
C HIS A 90 17.73 -13.46 -15.67
N PHE A 91 16.79 -14.08 -14.96
CA PHE A 91 16.21 -13.57 -13.72
C PHE A 91 16.19 -14.70 -12.69
N VAL A 92 16.60 -14.39 -11.47
CA VAL A 92 16.40 -15.23 -10.28
C VAL A 92 15.33 -14.58 -9.41
N PHE A 93 14.33 -15.36 -8.98
CA PHE A 93 13.25 -14.85 -8.14
C PHE A 93 13.47 -15.21 -6.68
N HIS A 94 13.53 -14.21 -5.81
CA HIS A 94 13.58 -14.39 -4.36
C HIS A 94 12.21 -14.08 -3.76
N GLY A 95 11.57 -15.12 -3.22
CA GLY A 95 10.30 -14.99 -2.50
C GLY A 95 10.52 -14.78 -1.01
N PHE A 96 9.88 -13.77 -0.44
CA PHE A 96 9.80 -13.52 0.99
C PHE A 96 8.34 -13.60 1.42
N CYS A 97 8.09 -14.19 2.58
CA CYS A 97 6.76 -14.27 3.17
C CYS A 97 6.84 -13.75 4.60
N ASP A 98 5.86 -12.93 4.97
CA ASP A 98 5.73 -12.38 6.30
C ASP A 98 4.78 -13.26 7.14
N ALA A 99 5.19 -13.55 8.38
CA ALA A 99 4.44 -14.34 9.35
C ALA A 99 3.71 -13.46 10.38
N SER A 100 3.46 -12.20 10.04
CA SER A 100 2.78 -11.26 10.94
C SER A 100 1.36 -11.71 11.30
N GLU A 101 1.03 -11.60 12.59
CA GLU A 101 -0.30 -11.93 13.11
C GLU A 101 -1.42 -11.03 12.54
N LYS A 102 -1.08 -9.78 12.22
CA LYS A 102 -2.07 -8.76 11.84
C LYS A 102 -2.48 -8.87 10.37
N ALA A 103 -1.56 -9.26 9.50
CA ALA A 103 -1.82 -9.48 8.09
C ALA A 103 -0.68 -10.29 7.47
N TYR A 104 -1.04 -11.28 6.67
CA TYR A 104 -0.10 -12.03 5.87
C TYR A 104 0.19 -11.29 4.56
N ALA A 105 1.46 -11.23 4.19
CA ALA A 105 1.89 -10.70 2.92
C ALA A 105 3.11 -11.48 2.42
N SER A 106 3.25 -11.54 1.10
CA SER A 106 4.45 -12.08 0.45
C SER A 106 4.94 -11.10 -0.60
N ALA A 107 6.25 -10.99 -0.74
CA ALA A 107 6.91 -10.18 -1.75
C ALA A 107 7.82 -11.09 -2.59
N ILE A 108 7.82 -10.88 -3.90
CA ILE A 108 8.73 -11.57 -4.83
C ILE A 108 9.62 -10.49 -5.45
N TYR A 109 10.92 -10.68 -5.34
CA TYR A 109 11.93 -9.82 -5.96
C TYR A 109 12.53 -10.54 -7.16
N ALA A 110 12.69 -9.82 -8.25
CA ALA A 110 13.48 -10.28 -9.38
C ALA A 110 14.89 -9.74 -9.24
N VAL A 111 15.87 -10.63 -9.31
CA VAL A 111 17.29 -10.36 -9.17
C VAL A 111 17.98 -10.72 -10.46
N THR A 112 18.91 -9.89 -10.90
CA THR A 112 19.73 -10.15 -12.10
C THR A 112 21.19 -10.24 -11.67
N GLU A 113 21.89 -11.25 -12.17
CA GLU A 113 23.35 -11.35 -12.01
C GLU A 113 24.04 -10.38 -12.99
N ASN A 114 24.98 -9.60 -12.46
CA ASN A 114 25.91 -8.86 -13.30
C ASN A 114 27.07 -9.78 -13.73
N HIS A 115 27.84 -9.38 -14.76
CA HIS A 115 29.04 -10.08 -15.26
C HIS A 115 30.19 -10.30 -14.23
N LYS A 116 29.97 -10.01 -12.95
CA LYS A 116 30.90 -10.20 -11.84
C LYS A 116 30.35 -11.16 -10.76
N ASP A 117 29.30 -11.93 -11.06
CA ASP A 117 28.60 -12.82 -10.13
C ASP A 117 28.05 -12.14 -8.87
N GLU A 118 27.86 -10.82 -8.92
CA GLU A 118 27.18 -10.06 -7.86
C GLU A 118 25.68 -9.92 -8.18
N PHE A 119 24.85 -10.30 -7.21
CA PHE A 119 23.41 -10.18 -7.28
C PHE A 119 22.97 -8.72 -7.07
N ILE A 120 22.41 -8.09 -8.10
CA ILE A 120 21.77 -6.78 -7.96
C ILE A 120 20.26 -6.97 -7.88
N THR A 121 19.68 -6.52 -6.75
CA THR A 121 18.23 -6.49 -6.56
C THR A 121 17.69 -5.25 -7.27
N THR A 122 16.91 -5.46 -8.34
CA THR A 122 16.23 -4.36 -9.02
C THR A 122 14.78 -4.33 -8.54
N LEU A 123 14.37 -3.20 -7.95
CA LEU A 123 13.01 -2.95 -7.45
C LEU A 123 12.08 -2.40 -8.54
#